data_AF-W7Y3Y1-F1
#
_entry.id   AF-W7Y3Y1-F1
#
_cell.length_a   1.000
_cell.length_b   1.000
_cell.length_c   1.000
_cell.angle_alpha   90.00
_cell.angle_beta   90.00
_cell.angle_gamma   90.00
#
_symmetry.space_group_name_H-M   'P 1'
#
loop_
_entity.id
_entity.type
_entity.pdbx_description
1 polymer ?
#
loop_
_entity_poly.entity_id
_entity_poly.type
_entity_poly.pdbx_seq_one_letter_code
_entity_poly.pdbx_strand_id
1 'polypeptide(L)' 'MTIRRTILKQELVKKLYPDSISVKSAMQQLRNEIEVCPTLKKQIEQAGHTKRHYYNKQQLLLILEHFCITLEEFELL' A
#
# COMPACT_ATOMS: atom_id res chain seq x y z
N MET A 1 20.58 -2.03 4.03
CA MET A 1 19.11 -2.04 3.86
C MET A 1 18.79 -1.86 2.39
N THR A 2 18.46 -2.95 1.69
CA THR A 2 18.17 -2.91 0.25
C THR A 2 16.73 -2.50 0.08
N ILE A 3 16.48 -1.19 -0.06
CA ILE A 3 15.12 -0.67 -0.29
C ILE A 3 14.58 -1.32 -1.56
N ARG A 4 13.61 -2.22 -1.42
CA ARG A 4 12.95 -2.85 -2.58
C ARG A 4 12.29 -1.74 -3.38
N ARG A 5 12.64 -1.62 -4.67
CA ARG A 5 12.11 -0.59 -5.58
C ARG A 5 10.59 -0.72 -5.79
N THR A 6 10.05 -1.91 -5.51
CA THR A 6 8.64 -2.27 -5.65
C THR A 6 8.25 -3.24 -4.54
N ILE A 7 6.98 -3.18 -4.13
CA ILE A 7 6.38 -4.13 -3.19
C ILE A 7 5.18 -4.83 -3.84
N LEU A 8 4.97 -6.10 -3.49
CA LEU A 8 3.77 -6.83 -3.87
C LEU A 8 2.59 -6.26 -3.07
N LYS A 9 1.47 -5.97 -3.75
CA LYS A 9 0.25 -5.50 -3.07
C LYS A 9 -0.22 -6.48 -2.00
N GLN A 10 -0.04 -7.77 -2.26
CA GLN A 10 -0.38 -8.84 -1.32
C GLN A 10 0.50 -8.83 -0.07
N GLU A 11 1.79 -8.54 -0.19
CA GLU A 11 2.68 -8.42 0.98
C GLU A 11 2.33 -7.17 1.79
N LEU A 12 2.06 -6.05 1.11
CA LEU A 12 1.62 -4.81 1.74
C LEU A 12 0.38 -5.04 2.61
N VAL A 13 -0.68 -5.62 2.05
CA VAL A 13 -1.95 -5.78 2.78
C VAL A 13 -1.88 -6.83 3.88
N LYS A 14 -0.97 -7.82 3.78
CA LYS A 14 -0.76 -8.78 4.87
C LYS A 14 -0.22 -8.10 6.14
N LYS A 15 0.67 -7.12 5.96
CA LYS A 15 1.24 -6.35 7.07
C LYS A 15 0.27 -5.30 7.59
N LEU A 16 -0.44 -4.61 6.71
CA LEU A 16 -1.39 -3.56 7.09
C LEU A 16 -2.67 -4.11 7.74
N TYR A 17 -3.13 -5.29 7.32
CA TYR A 17 -4.37 -5.90 7.79
C TYR A 17 -4.14 -7.34 8.25
N PRO A 18 -3.43 -7.55 9.37
CA PRO A 18 -3.12 -8.90 9.88
C PRO A 18 -4.39 -9.68 10.26
N ASP A 19 -5.44 -8.97 10.70
CA ASP A 19 -6.72 -9.57 11.13
C ASP A 19 -7.67 -9.91 9.96
N SER A 20 -7.29 -9.60 8.72
CA SER A 20 -8.11 -9.90 7.55
C SER A 20 -8.19 -11.41 7.28
N ILE A 21 -9.41 -11.92 7.11
CA ILE A 21 -9.70 -13.35 6.87
C ILE A 21 -9.00 -13.91 5.61
N SER A 22 -8.70 -13.05 4.63
CA SER A 22 -7.95 -13.45 3.43
C SER A 22 -7.22 -12.27 2.79
N VAL A 23 -6.15 -12.57 2.04
CA VAL A 23 -5.42 -11.58 1.23
C VAL A 23 -6.35 -10.83 0.26
N LYS A 24 -7.35 -11.53 -0.31
CA LYS A 24 -8.33 -10.91 -1.20
C LYS A 24 -9.18 -9.86 -0.46
N SER A 25 -9.59 -10.16 0.77
CA SER A 25 -10.36 -9.23 1.60
C SER A 25 -9.51 -8.03 2.01
N ALA A 26 -8.27 -8.25 2.42
CA ALA A 26 -7.32 -7.19 2.76
C ALA A 26 -7.02 -6.27 1.56
N MET A 27 -6.86 -6.84 0.36
CA MET A 27 -6.73 -6.03 -0.87
C MET A 27 -7.98 -5.21 -1.17
N GLN A 28 -9.18 -5.76 -0.91
CA GLN A 28 -10.42 -5.03 -1.12
C GLN A 28 -10.57 -3.89 -0.10
N GLN A 29 -10.18 -4.11 1.16
CA GLN A 29 -10.15 -3.06 2.19
C GLN A 29 -9.25 -1.90 1.76
N LEU A 30 -8.00 -2.19 1.38
CA LEU A 30 -7.07 -1.15 0.89
C LEU A 30 -7.65 -0.39 -0.31
N ARG A 31 -8.28 -1.11 -1.25
CA ARG A 31 -8.90 -0.47 -2.41
C ARG A 31 -10.05 0.45 -2.02
N ASN A 32 -10.90 0.01 -1.10
CA ASN A 32 -12.02 0.81 -0.62
C ASN A 32 -11.50 2.09 0.08
N GLU A 33 -10.47 1.99 0.92
CA GLU A 33 -9.87 3.16 1.57
C GLU A 33 -9.29 4.16 0.55
N ILE A 34 -8.57 3.67 -0.46
CA ILE A 34 -8.08 4.51 -1.56
C ILE A 34 -9.25 5.14 -2.34
N GLU A 35 -10.33 4.40 -2.58
CA GLU A 35 -11.52 4.91 -3.29
C GLU A 35 -12.28 5.97 -2.46
N VAL A 36 -12.30 5.85 -1.14
CA VAL A 36 -12.93 6.82 -0.21
C VAL A 36 -12.10 8.09 -0.05
N CYS A 37 -10.79 8.05 -0.34
CA CYS A 37 -9.90 9.22 -0.30
C CYS A 37 -9.44 9.65 -1.71
N PRO A 38 -10.18 10.56 -2.39
CA PRO A 38 -9.86 10.99 -3.75
C PRO A 38 -8.46 11.59 -3.89
N THR A 39 -7.98 12.29 -2.86
CA THR A 39 -6.65 12.88 -2.83
C THR A 39 -5.56 11.81 -2.89
N LEU A 40 -5.67 10.78 -2.03
CA LEU A 40 -4.73 9.65 -2.02
C LEU A 40 -4.73 8.92 -3.37
N LYS A 41 -5.92 8.63 -3.91
CA LYS A 41 -6.06 7.99 -5.21
C LYS A 41 -5.32 8.77 -6.30
N LYS A 42 -5.53 10.09 -6.35
CA LYS A 42 -4.88 10.96 -7.34
C LYS A 42 -3.36 10.99 -7.16
N GLN A 43 -2.86 11.06 -5.93
CA GLN A 43 -1.43 11.01 -5.64
C GLN A 43 -0.80 9.68 -6.09
N ILE A 44 -1.46 8.54 -5.82
CA ILE A 44 -0.99 7.21 -6.24
C ILE A 44 -0.95 7.09 -7.77
N GLU A 45 -1.95 7.63 -8.47
CA GLU A 45 -2.00 7.66 -9.94
C GLU A 45 -0.90 8.56 -10.53
N GLN A 46 -0.61 9.70 -9.89
CA GLN A 46 0.45 10.63 -10.32
C GLN A 46 1.87 10.13 -10.02
N ALA A 47 2.04 9.32 -8.97
CA ALA A 47 3.32 8.69 -8.61
C ALA A 47 3.80 7.62 -9.61
N GLY A 48 3.03 7.36 -10.66
CA GLY A 48 3.44 6.55 -11.80
C GLY A 48 2.42 5.47 -12.16
N HIS A 49 2.75 4.67 -13.17
CA HIS A 49 1.86 3.60 -13.63
C HIS A 49 1.60 2.59 -12.52
N THR A 50 0.34 2.52 -12.09
CA THR A 50 -0.14 1.52 -11.15
C THR A 50 -0.11 0.14 -11.82
N LYS A 51 0.84 -0.71 -11.41
CA LYS A 51 0.86 -2.10 -11.85
C LYS A 51 -0.20 -2.91 -11.10
N ARG A 52 -0.72 -3.94 -11.76
CA ARG A 52 -1.78 -4.80 -11.21
C ARG A 52 -1.39 -5.42 -9.86
N HIS A 53 -0.16 -5.93 -9.77
CA HIS A 53 0.31 -6.71 -8.62
C HIS A 53 1.33 -5.99 -7.72
N TYR A 54 1.81 -4.82 -8.15
CA TYR A 54 2.91 -4.14 -7.47
C TYR A 54 2.60 -2.66 -7.27
N TYR A 55 3.09 -2.12 -6.16
CA TYR A 55 3.28 -0.68 -5.99
C TYR A 55 4.77 -0.35 -6.15
N ASN A 56 5.05 0.78 -6.78
CA ASN A 56 6.40 1.34 -6.76
C ASN A 56 6.69 1.99 -5.39
N LYS A 57 7.95 2.37 -5.15
CA LYS A 57 8.36 2.99 -3.87
C LYS A 57 7.54 4.25 -3.53
N GLN A 58 7.28 5.14 -4.49
CA GLN A 58 6.52 6.37 -4.23
C GLN A 58 5.06 6.07 -3.86
N GLN A 59 4.43 5.14 -4.59
CA GLN A 59 3.07 4.67 -4.28
C GLN A 59 3.00 4.03 -2.90
N LEU A 60 4.00 3.23 -2.52
CA LEU A 60 4.09 2.66 -1.18
C LEU A 60 4.17 3.76 -0.11
N LEU A 61 5.06 4.75 -0.29
CA LEU A 61 5.23 5.83 0.69
C LEU A 61 3.93 6.63 0.89
N LEU A 62 3.22 6.95 -0.19
CA LEU A 62 1.93 7.63 -0.11
C LEU A 62 0.87 6.82 0.64
N ILE A 63 0.83 5.51 0.41
CA ILE A 63 -0.07 4.61 1.13
C ILE A 63 0.32 4.58 2.61
N LEU A 64 1.58 4.38 2.94
CA LEU A 64 2.04 4.32 4.34
C LEU A 64 1.80 5.64 5.09
N GLU A 65 2.03 6.78 4.43
CA GLU A 65 1.71 8.11 4.94
C GLU A 65 0.23 8.25 5.30
N HIS A 66 -0.67 7.70 4.48
CA HIS A 66 -2.10 7.68 4.76
C HIS A 66 -2.45 6.91 6.04
N PHE A 67 -1.73 5.82 6.33
CA PHE A 67 -1.87 5.05 7.57
C PHE A 67 -1.08 5.64 8.74
N CYS A 68 -0.39 6.77 8.55
CA CYS A 68 0.55 7.33 9.51
C CYS A 68 1.64 6.32 9.94
N ILE A 69 2.08 5.47 9.01
CA ILE A 69 3.13 4.47 9.21
C ILE A 69 4.39 4.93 8.49
N THR A 70 5.54 4.88 9.15
CA THR A 70 6.83 5.10 8.50
C THR A 70 7.30 3.84 7.77
N LEU A 71 8.21 3.99 6.80
CA LEU A 71 8.79 2.83 6.11
C LEU A 71 9.51 1.88 7.10
N GLU A 72 10.13 2.44 8.14
CA GLU A 72 10.84 1.69 9.17
C GLU A 72 9.87 0.85 10.02
N GLU A 73 8.77 1.44 10.47
CA GLU A 73 7.70 0.71 11.19
C GLU A 73 7.09 -0.38 10.30
N PHE A 74 6.87 -0.09 9.02
CA PHE A 74 6.36 -1.07 8.07
C PHE A 74 7.31 -2.26 7.84
N GLU A 75 8.63 -2.05 7.93
CA GLU A 75 9.59 -3.15 7.87
C GLU A 75 9.54 -4.05 9.11
N LEU A 76 9.16 -3.50 10.27
CA LEU A 76 9.05 -4.20 11.56
C LEU A 76 7.71 -4.93 11.78
N LEU A 77 6.64 -4.56 11.06
CA LEU A 77 5.37 -5.29 10.99
C LEU A 77 5.53 -6.68 10.34
#